data_AF-A0A067DJC1-F1
#
_entry.id   AF-A0A067DJC1-F1
#
_cell.length_a   1.000
_cell.length_b   1.000
_cell.length_c   1.000
_cell.angle_alpha   90.00
_cell.angle_beta   90.00
_cell.angle_gamma   90.00
#
_symmetry.space_group_name_H-M   'P 1'
#
loop_
_entity.id
_entity.type
_entity.pdbx_description
1 polymer ?
#
loop_
_entity_poly.entity_id
_entity_poly.type
_entity_poly.pdbx_seq_one_letter_code
_entity_poly.pdbx_strand_id
1 'polypeptide(L)'
;MRRSVSRKTGQTNSTDATDLFRSASSKASSKEMERIDNLFYSYANKSSGMIDPEGIESLCSDIEVSHTDVRILMLAWKMKAEKQGYFTLEEWRRGLKALRADTVNKLKKALPDLEKEVKRPTNFQDFYAFAFRYCLTGIMRSLLYGIGIDKLLVFVLLFMLIFFFSDIFS
;
A
#
# COMPACT_ATOMS: atom_id res chain seq x y z
N MET A 1 9.90 -10.48 76.33
CA MET A 1 8.94 -11.20 75.45
C MET A 1 7.68 -10.33 75.37
N ARG A 2 7.02 -10.01 74.26
CA ARG A 2 6.95 -10.53 72.88
C ARG A 2 6.37 -9.40 71.99
N ARG A 3 6.87 -9.24 70.76
CA ARG A 3 6.38 -8.29 69.74
C ARG A 3 5.00 -8.69 69.21
N SER A 4 4.21 -7.73 68.71
CA SER A 4 3.20 -7.99 67.68
C SER A 4 3.03 -6.79 66.74
N VAL A 5 3.57 -6.96 65.53
CA VAL A 5 3.45 -6.11 64.35
C VAL A 5 2.17 -6.50 63.61
N SER A 6 1.31 -5.53 63.29
CA SER A 6 0.15 -5.75 62.42
C SER A 6 0.56 -5.52 60.96
N ARG A 7 0.59 -6.60 60.16
CA ARG A 7 0.81 -6.58 58.72
C ARG A 7 -0.50 -6.21 58.02
N LYS A 8 -0.52 -5.09 57.29
CA LYS A 8 -1.57 -4.78 56.33
C LYS A 8 -1.27 -5.52 55.02
N THR A 9 -2.18 -6.41 54.66
CA THR A 9 -2.20 -7.25 53.47
C THR A 9 -2.09 -6.45 52.18
N GLY A 10 -1.30 -6.96 51.24
CA GLY A 10 -1.07 -6.37 49.93
C GLY A 10 -2.34 -6.43 49.06
N GLN A 11 -2.60 -5.31 48.39
CA GLN A 11 -3.40 -5.28 47.18
C GLN A 11 -2.43 -5.46 46.01
N THR A 12 -2.42 -6.65 45.42
CA THR A 12 -1.80 -6.89 44.12
C THR A 12 -2.89 -7.00 43.06
N ASN A 13 -2.60 -6.34 41.93
CA ASN A 13 -3.02 -6.66 40.57
C ASN A 13 -4.36 -6.10 40.06
N SER A 14 -4.24 -5.19 39.07
CA SER A 14 -4.74 -5.45 37.70
C SER A 14 -4.48 -4.34 36.67
N THR A 15 -3.90 -3.19 37.04
CA THR A 15 -3.78 -2.03 36.13
C THR A 15 -2.43 -1.88 35.40
N ASP A 16 -1.31 -2.36 35.95
CA ASP A 16 0.02 -2.10 35.36
C ASP A 16 0.33 -2.89 34.08
N ALA A 17 -0.19 -4.12 33.95
CA ALA A 17 0.10 -4.97 32.79
C ALA A 17 -0.57 -4.45 31.50
N THR A 18 -1.76 -3.85 31.62
CA THR A 18 -2.48 -3.27 30.49
C THR A 18 -1.84 -1.98 29.99
N ASP A 19 -1.27 -1.17 30.88
CA ASP A 19 -0.62 0.10 30.50
C ASP A 19 0.75 -0.12 29.86
N LEU A 20 1.51 -1.12 30.29
CA LEU A 20 2.76 -1.54 29.64
C LEU A 20 2.51 -2.13 28.25
N PHE A 21 1.50 -2.99 28.10
CA PHE A 21 1.14 -3.57 26.80
C PHE A 21 0.64 -2.50 25.82
N ARG A 22 -0.18 -1.57 26.29
CA ARG A 22 -0.68 -0.43 25.50
C ARG A 22 0.46 0.49 25.06
N SER A 23 1.41 0.76 25.94
CA SER A 23 2.60 1.58 25.65
C SER A 23 3.59 0.90 24.69
N ALA A 24 3.77 -0.42 24.81
CA ALA A 24 4.58 -1.19 23.88
C ALA A 24 3.94 -1.24 22.49
N SER A 25 2.62 -1.43 22.41
CA SER A 25 1.87 -1.45 21.16
C SER A 25 1.89 -0.09 20.44
N SER A 26 1.76 1.02 21.17
CA SER A 26 1.82 2.36 20.57
C SER A 26 3.22 2.68 20.04
N LYS A 27 4.27 2.31 20.78
CA LYS A 27 5.67 2.47 20.35
C LYS A 27 6.03 1.58 19.17
N ALA A 28 5.44 0.39 19.06
CA ALA A 28 5.63 -0.48 17.91
C ALA A 28 4.97 0.11 16.65
N SER A 29 3.74 0.64 16.79
CA SER A 29 3.03 1.30 15.70
C SER A 29 3.74 2.56 15.20
N SER A 30 4.34 3.36 16.08
CA SER A 30 5.11 4.54 15.67
C SER A 30 6.36 4.16 14.88
N LYS A 31 7.09 3.13 15.32
CA LYS A 31 8.26 2.60 14.60
C LYS A 31 7.90 1.99 13.25
N GLU A 32 6.76 1.32 13.15
CA GLU A 32 6.27 0.81 11.87
C GLU A 32 5.99 1.95 10.88
N MET A 33 5.30 3.00 11.33
CA MET A 33 5.03 4.18 10.51
C MET A 33 6.32 4.85 10.03
N GLU A 34 7.31 5.01 10.92
CA GLU A 34 8.62 5.56 10.57
C GLU A 34 9.33 4.73 9.49
N ARG A 35 9.25 3.39 9.56
CA ARG A 35 9.81 2.52 8.52
C ARG A 35 9.08 2.65 7.18
N ILE A 36 7.75 2.78 7.21
CA ILE A 36 6.94 3.03 6.02
C ILE A 36 7.34 4.36 5.35
N ASP A 37 7.55 5.40 6.15
CA ASP A 37 7.98 6.72 5.67
C ASP A 37 9.39 6.67 5.08
N ASN A 38 10.33 6.03 5.78
CA ASN A 38 11.70 5.90 5.30
C ASN A 38 11.74 5.14 3.96
N LEU A 39 10.90 4.13 3.79
CA LEU A 39 10.75 3.42 2.53
C LEU A 39 10.10 4.28 1.43
N PHE A 40 9.18 5.18 1.77
CA PHE A 40 8.67 6.15 0.79
C PHE A 40 9.80 7.04 0.28
N TYR A 41 10.60 7.59 1.19
CA TYR A 41 11.68 8.53 0.85
C TYR A 41 12.85 7.87 0.12
N SER A 42 12.99 6.54 0.14
CA SER A 42 13.96 5.86 -0.73
C SER A 42 13.57 5.87 -2.21
N TYR A 43 12.29 6.06 -2.52
CA TYR A 43 11.78 6.13 -3.91
C TYR A 43 11.28 7.52 -4.30
N ALA A 44 11.00 8.39 -3.34
CA ALA A 44 10.45 9.70 -3.63
C ALA A 44 11.49 10.64 -4.25
N ASN A 45 11.06 11.38 -5.26
CA ASN A 45 11.83 12.46 -5.83
C ASN A 45 11.89 13.65 -4.85
N LYS A 46 13.11 14.12 -4.58
CA LYS A 46 13.39 15.17 -3.59
C LYS A 46 12.76 16.52 -3.92
N SER A 47 12.56 16.81 -5.20
CA SER A 47 11.98 18.07 -5.67
C SER A 47 10.46 18.05 -5.66
N SER A 48 9.84 16.93 -6.05
CA SER A 48 8.38 16.82 -6.11
C SER A 48 7.75 16.39 -4.78
N GLY A 49 8.52 15.74 -3.90
CA GLY A 49 8.02 15.14 -2.66
C GLY A 49 7.11 13.93 -2.88
N MET A 50 7.09 13.38 -4.10
CA MET A 50 6.28 12.25 -4.51
C MET A 50 7.16 11.15 -5.08
N ILE A 51 6.69 9.90 -5.02
CA ILE A 51 7.21 8.85 -5.89
C ILE A 51 6.65 9.15 -7.28
N ASP A 52 7.53 9.45 -8.23
CA ASP A 52 7.24 9.73 -9.63
C ASP A 52 7.50 8.48 -10.50
N PRO A 53 7.33 8.52 -11.83
CA PRO A 53 7.52 7.35 -12.68
C PRO A 53 8.86 6.65 -12.47
N GLU A 54 9.95 7.41 -12.34
CA GLU A 54 11.30 6.89 -12.07
C GLU A 54 11.40 6.18 -10.71
N GLY A 55 10.76 6.75 -9.68
CA GLY A 55 10.63 6.09 -8.38
C GLY A 55 9.81 4.80 -8.44
N ILE A 56 8.74 4.76 -9.25
CA ILE A 56 7.93 3.55 -9.47
C ILE A 56 8.73 2.47 -10.20
N GLU A 57 9.52 2.83 -11.21
CA GLU A 57 10.40 1.88 -11.90
C GLU A 57 11.41 1.25 -10.95
N SER A 58 12.02 2.09 -10.10
CA SER A 58 12.97 1.64 -9.07
C SER A 58 12.30 0.69 -8.07
N LEU A 59 11.09 1.04 -7.61
CA LEU A 59 10.28 0.17 -6.78
C LEU A 59 10.01 -1.17 -7.46
N CYS A 60 9.54 -1.18 -8.71
CA CYS A 60 9.22 -2.39 -9.47
C CYS A 60 10.43 -3.32 -9.59
N SER A 61 11.62 -2.75 -9.84
CA SER A 61 12.88 -3.50 -9.85
C SER A 61 13.14 -4.19 -8.51
N ASP A 62 12.99 -3.46 -7.39
CA ASP A 62 13.28 -3.98 -6.04
C ASP A 62 12.29 -5.05 -5.56
N ILE A 63 11.02 -4.97 -5.97
CA ILE A 63 10.02 -6.02 -5.71
C ILE A 63 10.03 -7.13 -6.77
N GLU A 64 10.93 -7.06 -7.75
CA GLU A 64 11.12 -8.00 -8.86
C GLU A 64 9.82 -8.27 -9.65
N VAL A 65 9.14 -7.19 -10.05
CA VAL A 65 7.99 -7.25 -10.95
C VAL A 65 8.19 -6.34 -12.15
N SER A 66 7.54 -6.65 -13.26
CA SER A 66 7.54 -5.75 -14.42
C SER A 66 6.80 -4.45 -14.09
N HIS A 67 7.24 -3.31 -14.62
CA HIS A 67 6.50 -2.05 -14.53
C HIS A 67 5.13 -2.11 -15.26
N THR A 68 4.93 -3.09 -16.14
CA THR A 68 3.64 -3.39 -16.79
C THR A 68 2.78 -4.39 -16.03
N ASP A 69 3.25 -4.90 -14.88
CA ASP A 69 2.55 -5.91 -14.12
C ASP A 69 1.28 -5.33 -13.47
N VAL A 70 0.15 -6.03 -13.63
CA VAL A 70 -1.14 -5.61 -13.07
C VAL A 70 -1.12 -5.47 -11.55
N ARG A 71 -0.21 -6.15 -10.85
CA ARG A 71 -0.05 -6.04 -9.39
C ARG A 71 0.36 -4.63 -8.96
N ILE A 72 1.00 -3.84 -9.84
CA ILE A 72 1.27 -2.42 -9.58
C ILE A 72 -0.03 -1.60 -9.60
N LEU A 73 -0.95 -1.90 -10.52
CA LEU A 73 -2.28 -1.28 -10.54
C LEU A 73 -3.12 -1.69 -9.31
N MET A 74 -3.01 -2.95 -8.88
CA MET A 74 -3.65 -3.42 -7.64
C MET A 74 -3.07 -2.70 -6.41
N LEU A 75 -1.76 -2.45 -6.38
CA LEU A 75 -1.12 -1.68 -5.32
C LEU A 75 -1.63 -0.24 -5.29
N ALA A 76 -1.73 0.42 -6.45
CA ALA A 76 -2.33 1.74 -6.58
C ALA A 76 -3.77 1.77 -6.07
N TRP A 77 -4.57 0.74 -6.36
CA TRP A 77 -5.91 0.58 -5.81
C TRP A 77 -5.92 0.46 -4.29
N LYS A 78 -5.00 -0.31 -3.73
CA LYS A 78 -4.88 -0.48 -2.27
C LYS A 78 -4.50 0.83 -1.57
N MET A 79 -3.67 1.64 -2.22
CA MET A 79 -3.28 2.99 -1.77
C MET A 79 -4.39 4.03 -1.99
N LYS A 80 -5.40 3.71 -2.81
CA LYS A 80 -6.41 4.65 -3.33
C LYS A 80 -5.72 5.84 -4.01
N ALA A 81 -4.77 5.53 -4.89
CA ALA A 81 -3.98 6.53 -5.60
C ALA A 81 -4.85 7.35 -6.56
N GLU A 82 -4.70 8.66 -6.54
CA GLU A 82 -5.50 9.57 -7.37
C GLU A 82 -4.87 9.82 -8.74
N LYS A 83 -3.54 9.72 -8.82
CA LYS A 83 -2.75 10.13 -9.98
C LYS A 83 -2.00 8.95 -10.58
N GLN A 84 -2.25 8.64 -11.85
CA GLN A 84 -1.48 7.59 -12.54
C GLN A 84 0.00 7.93 -12.60
N GLY A 85 0.84 6.98 -12.17
CA GLY A 85 2.30 7.08 -12.20
C GLY A 85 2.90 7.89 -11.06
N TYR A 86 2.12 8.23 -10.04
CA TYR A 86 2.61 8.97 -8.88
C TYR A 86 1.98 8.45 -7.59
N PHE A 87 2.76 8.47 -6.51
CA PHE A 87 2.26 8.24 -5.16
C PHE A 87 2.70 9.35 -4.22
N THR A 88 1.74 9.87 -3.47
CA THR A 88 1.96 10.74 -2.31
C THR A 88 2.29 9.92 -1.06
N LEU A 89 2.88 10.57 -0.06
CA LEU A 89 3.19 9.92 1.22
C LEU A 89 1.93 9.38 1.91
N GLU A 90 0.80 10.06 1.79
CA GLU A 90 -0.45 9.64 2.42
C GLU A 90 -1.04 8.38 1.78
N GLU A 91 -1.05 8.33 0.44
CA GLU A 91 -1.46 7.16 -0.33
C GLU A 91 -0.56 5.96 0.00
N TRP A 92 0.75 6.17 0.01
CA TRP A 92 1.74 5.17 0.37
C TRP A 92 1.52 4.61 1.78
N ARG A 93 1.41 5.48 2.78
CA ARG A 93 1.14 5.09 4.18
C ARG A 93 -0.13 4.27 4.30
N ARG A 94 -1.20 4.70 3.65
CA ARG A 94 -2.50 4.00 3.65
C ARG A 94 -2.37 2.60 3.08
N GLY A 95 -1.73 2.45 1.92
CA GLY A 95 -1.53 1.14 1.28
C GLY A 95 -0.65 0.21 2.12
N LEU A 96 0.55 0.65 2.51
CA LEU A 96 1.51 -0.20 3.22
C LEU A 96 1.03 -0.57 4.62
N LYS A 97 0.32 0.33 5.32
CA LYS A 97 -0.31 0.00 6.60
C LYS A 97 -1.41 -1.05 6.42
N ALA A 98 -2.24 -0.95 5.38
CA ALA A 98 -3.28 -1.93 5.10
C ALA A 98 -2.71 -3.30 4.71
N LEU A 99 -1.55 -3.32 4.04
CA LEU A 99 -0.82 -4.53 3.67
C LEU A 99 0.10 -5.06 4.78
N ARG A 100 0.29 -4.30 5.87
CA ARG A 100 1.27 -4.59 6.94
C ARG A 100 2.69 -4.81 6.40
N ALA A 101 3.06 -3.98 5.42
CA ALA A 101 4.30 -4.10 4.67
C ALA A 101 5.17 -2.86 4.88
N ASP A 102 6.07 -2.88 5.86
CA ASP A 102 6.99 -1.78 6.18
C ASP A 102 8.41 -1.96 5.60
N THR A 103 8.60 -2.95 4.72
CA THR A 103 9.84 -3.19 3.98
C THR A 103 9.54 -3.69 2.57
N VAL A 104 10.49 -3.53 1.63
CA VAL A 104 10.40 -4.05 0.25
C VAL A 104 10.03 -5.54 0.24
N ASN A 105 10.72 -6.35 1.05
CA ASN A 105 10.48 -7.78 1.12
C ASN A 105 9.06 -8.13 1.59
N LYS A 106 8.51 -7.37 2.55
CA LYS A 106 7.12 -7.58 2.99
C LYS A 106 6.13 -7.12 1.92
N LEU A 107 6.41 -6.02 1.22
CA LEU A 107 5.57 -5.54 0.13
C LEU A 107 5.51 -6.56 -1.01
N LYS A 108 6.67 -7.06 -1.45
CA LYS A 108 6.78 -8.14 -2.45
C LYS A 108 5.96 -9.37 -2.06
N LYS A 109 6.06 -9.80 -0.80
CA LYS A 109 5.29 -10.94 -0.26
C LYS A 109 3.79 -10.67 -0.13
N ALA A 110 3.37 -9.42 -0.02
CA ALA A 110 1.96 -9.05 0.08
C ALA A 110 1.25 -9.03 -1.28
N LEU A 111 1.96 -8.90 -2.40
CA LEU A 111 1.34 -8.80 -3.73
C LEU A 111 0.48 -10.02 -4.12
N PRO A 112 0.90 -11.28 -3.89
CA PRO A 112 0.05 -12.44 -4.18
C PRO A 112 -1.23 -12.47 -3.35
N ASP A 113 -1.19 -11.99 -2.10
CA ASP A 113 -2.37 -11.93 -1.26
C ASP A 113 -3.29 -10.77 -1.64
N LEU A 114 -2.72 -9.66 -2.11
CA LEU A 114 -3.47 -8.56 -2.72
C LEU A 114 -4.20 -9.00 -3.99
N GLU A 115 -3.56 -9.83 -4.82
CA GLU A 115 -4.19 -10.41 -6.01
C GLU A 115 -5.42 -11.27 -5.64
N LYS A 116 -5.28 -12.16 -4.65
CA LYS A 116 -6.42 -12.94 -4.13
C LYS A 116 -7.51 -12.03 -3.56
N GLU A 117 -7.14 -10.93 -2.92
CA GLU A 117 -8.07 -9.95 -2.39
C GLU A 117 -8.87 -9.26 -3.49
N VAL A 118 -8.23 -8.88 -4.60
CA VAL A 118 -8.87 -8.24 -5.75
C VAL A 118 -9.80 -9.22 -6.49
N LYS A 119 -9.45 -10.51 -6.58
CA LYS A 119 -10.27 -11.54 -7.22
C LYS A 119 -11.60 -11.84 -6.50
N ARG A 120 -11.81 -11.35 -5.28
CA ARG A 120 -13.11 -11.49 -4.60
C ARG A 120 -14.17 -10.64 -5.33
N PRO A 121 -15.38 -11.16 -5.61
CA PRO A 121 -16.38 -10.47 -6.43
C PRO A 121 -16.67 -9.01 -6.03
N THR A 122 -16.81 -8.75 -4.73
CA THR A 122 -17.08 -7.40 -4.21
C THR A 122 -15.92 -6.43 -4.43
N ASN A 123 -14.69 -6.92 -4.30
CA ASN A 123 -13.49 -6.12 -4.43
C ASN A 123 -13.13 -5.92 -5.91
N PHE A 124 -13.42 -6.90 -6.74
CA PHE A 124 -13.18 -6.82 -8.18
C PHE A 124 -13.95 -5.65 -8.80
N GLN A 125 -15.22 -5.48 -8.44
CA GLN A 125 -16.03 -4.37 -8.94
C GLN A 125 -15.46 -3.00 -8.52
N ASP A 126 -15.03 -2.86 -7.25
CA ASP A 126 -14.39 -1.63 -6.76
C ASP A 126 -13.03 -1.38 -7.44
N PHE A 127 -12.22 -2.43 -7.59
CA PHE A 127 -10.93 -2.39 -8.28
C PHE A 127 -11.10 -1.97 -9.73
N TYR A 128 -12.06 -2.55 -10.45
CA TYR A 128 -12.34 -2.22 -11.84
C TYR A 128 -12.77 -0.76 -12.00
N ALA A 129 -13.71 -0.30 -11.16
CA ALA A 129 -14.16 1.09 -11.19
C ALA A 129 -13.00 2.07 -10.87
N PHE A 130 -12.12 1.69 -9.94
CA PHE A 130 -10.90 2.43 -9.65
C PHE A 130 -9.95 2.44 -10.85
N ALA A 131 -9.62 1.28 -11.42
CA ALA A 131 -8.66 1.13 -12.52
C ALA A 131 -9.07 1.98 -13.72
N PHE A 132 -10.37 1.96 -14.07
CA PHE A 132 -10.92 2.80 -15.13
C PHE A 132 -10.65 4.29 -14.87
N ARG A 133 -11.02 4.80 -13.68
CA ARG A 133 -10.77 6.20 -13.31
C ARG A 133 -9.29 6.54 -13.27
N TYR A 134 -8.48 5.65 -12.71
CA TYR A 134 -7.04 5.83 -12.56
C TYR A 134 -6.38 5.98 -13.93
N CYS A 135 -6.68 5.10 -14.88
CA CYS A 135 -6.13 5.15 -16.24
C CYS A 135 -6.64 6.35 -17.06
N LEU A 136 -7.86 6.82 -16.81
CA LEU A 136 -8.35 8.06 -17.43
C LEU A 136 -7.50 9.28 -17.05
N THR A 137 -6.92 9.32 -15.84
CA THR A 137 -6.06 10.44 -15.44
C THR A 137 -4.78 10.52 -16.28
N GLY A 138 -4.22 9.38 -16.69
CA GLY A 138 -3.09 9.33 -17.62
C GLY A 138 -3.48 9.75 -19.02
N ILE A 139 -4.62 9.25 -19.54
CA ILE A 139 -5.13 9.59 -20.88
C ILE A 139 -5.38 11.09 -21.01
N MET A 140 -6.09 11.69 -20.06
CA MET A 140 -6.43 13.12 -20.12
C MET A 140 -5.18 14.01 -20.17
N ARG A 141 -4.11 13.60 -19.47
CA ARG A 141 -2.82 14.29 -19.55
C ARG A 141 -2.13 14.08 -20.89
N SER A 142 -2.07 12.84 -21.38
CA SER A 142 -1.47 12.56 -22.69
C SER A 142 -2.11 13.42 -23.78
N LEU A 143 -3.44 13.52 -23.76
CA LEU A 143 -4.21 14.39 -24.65
C LEU A 143 -3.87 15.87 -24.46
N LEU A 144 -3.76 16.35 -23.22
CA LEU A 144 -3.42 17.74 -22.91
C LEU A 144 -2.02 18.12 -23.40
N TYR A 145 -1.05 17.21 -23.30
CA TYR A 145 0.34 17.44 -23.70
C TYR A 145 0.62 17.11 -25.16
N GLY A 146 -0.39 16.72 -25.95
CA GLY A 146 -0.22 16.37 -27.36
C GLY A 146 0.70 15.17 -27.60
N ILE A 147 1.00 14.39 -26.55
CA ILE A 147 1.73 13.14 -26.66
C ILE A 147 0.77 12.18 -27.35
N GLY A 148 1.12 11.77 -28.57
CA GLY A 148 0.33 10.84 -29.36
C GLY A 148 -0.08 9.68 -28.46
N ILE A 149 -1.40 9.49 -28.32
CA ILE A 149 -1.95 8.33 -27.64
C ILE A 149 -1.54 7.14 -28.50
N ASP A 150 -0.39 6.57 -28.18
CA ASP A 150 0.10 5.38 -28.87
C ASP A 150 -1.05 4.40 -28.82
N LYS A 151 -1.41 3.87 -29.99
CA LYS A 151 -2.47 2.86 -30.11
C LYS A 151 -2.27 1.73 -29.10
N LEU A 152 -1.03 1.50 -28.67
CA LEU A 152 -0.62 0.60 -27.60
C LEU A 152 -1.25 0.90 -26.22
N LEU A 153 -1.48 2.15 -25.80
CA LEU A 153 -2.07 2.45 -24.49
C LEU A 153 -3.58 2.22 -24.46
N VAL A 154 -4.26 2.55 -25.56
CA VAL A 154 -5.68 2.19 -25.77
C VAL A 154 -5.80 0.69 -25.95
N PHE A 155 -4.86 0.05 -26.63
CA PHE A 155 -4.80 -1.41 -26.79
C PHE A 155 -4.48 -2.10 -25.48
N VAL A 156 -3.61 -1.57 -24.61
CA VAL A 156 -3.32 -2.12 -23.28
C VAL A 156 -4.51 -1.93 -22.36
N LEU A 157 -5.24 -0.81 -22.43
CA LEU A 157 -6.50 -0.66 -21.71
C LEU A 157 -7.57 -1.62 -22.21
N LEU A 158 -7.72 -1.75 -23.53
CA LEU A 158 -8.68 -2.67 -24.14
C LEU A 158 -8.28 -4.14 -23.91
N PHE A 159 -6.99 -4.45 -23.86
CA PHE A 159 -6.44 -5.79 -23.59
C PHE A 159 -6.50 -6.12 -22.10
N MET A 160 -6.26 -5.16 -21.20
CA MET A 160 -6.52 -5.30 -19.75
C MET A 160 -8.03 -5.42 -19.47
N LEU A 161 -8.90 -4.81 -20.28
CA LEU A 161 -10.34 -5.01 -20.20
C LEU A 161 -10.82 -6.32 -20.84
N ILE A 162 -10.13 -6.86 -21.85
CA ILE A 162 -10.57 -8.08 -22.57
C ILE A 162 -9.93 -9.35 -21.99
N PHE A 163 -8.62 -9.36 -21.69
CA PHE A 163 -7.93 -10.55 -21.16
C PHE A 163 -8.27 -10.82 -19.69
N PHE A 164 -8.43 -9.78 -18.87
CA PHE A 164 -8.82 -9.96 -17.47
C PHE A 164 -10.25 -10.52 -17.32
N PHE A 165 -11.09 -10.37 -18.35
CA PHE A 165 -12.40 -11.02 -18.44
C PHE A 165 -12.32 -12.49 -18.89
N SER A 166 -11.33 -12.89 -19.68
CA SER A 166 -11.19 -14.29 -20.13
C SER A 166 -10.56 -15.20 -19.06
N ASP A 167 -9.59 -14.71 -18.28
CA ASP A 167 -8.88 -15.53 -17.28
C ASP A 167 -9.57 -15.60 -15.89
N ILE A 168 -10.60 -14.78 -15.63
CA ILE A 168 -11.40 -14.83 -14.39
C ILE A 168 -12.69 -15.65 -14.55
N PHE A 169 -13.17 -15.85 -15.77
CA PHE A 169 -14.36 -16.66 -16.08
C PHE A 169 -14.03 -18.09 -16.57
N SER A 170 -12.76 -18.50 -16.55
CA SER A 170 -12.32 -19.89 -16.77
C SER A 170 -11.74 -20.50 -15.50
#